data_AF-A0A1D2UF36-F1
#
_entry.id   AF-A0A1D2UF36-F1
#
_cell.length_a   1.000
_cell.length_b   1.000
_cell.length_c   1.000
_cell.angle_alpha   90.00
_cell.angle_beta   90.00
_cell.angle_gamma   90.00
#
_symmetry.space_group_name_H-M   'P 1'
#
loop_
_entity.id
_entity.type
_entity.pdbx_description
1 polymer ?
#
loop_
_entity_poly.entity_id
_entity_poly.type
_entity_poly.pdbx_seq_one_letter_code
_entity_poly.pdbx_strand_id
1 'polypeptide(L)'
;MPLIALATIGFGCVSLVAGLWDRSGRQQHAIARAWARVLLIISLSPVTLVGAEKLHEHETAVYASNHLSYYDTPVLFAKLPFQFRILAKQALWKVPFIGWYLNRSGQVPVDAKSARSAIASLNRGVAALKSGLPLVVFPEGGRTANGATQPFVSGAAYMAIKAQLPIVPVTLVGTYELLPIHVYHLKPRPLRVVVGDPISTAGMTTRDADALTARLHAVITETYMRWQGEVAGG
;
A
#
# COMPACT_ATOMS: atom_id res chain seq x y z
N MET A 1 -1.32 -11.27 -19.98
CA MET A 1 0.00 -10.74 -19.55
C MET A 1 0.67 -9.77 -20.51
N PRO A 2 0.72 -9.96 -21.85
CA PRO A 2 1.45 -9.03 -22.73
C PRO A 2 0.96 -7.59 -22.61
N LEU A 3 -0.35 -7.36 -22.50
CA LEU A 3 -0.92 -6.02 -22.30
C LEU A 3 -0.48 -5.35 -20.99
N ILE A 4 -0.35 -6.12 -19.90
CA ILE A 4 0.13 -5.59 -18.59
C ILE A 4 1.60 -5.17 -18.71
N ALA A 5 2.42 -5.99 -19.37
CA ALA A 5 3.83 -5.68 -19.60
C ALA A 5 3.98 -4.44 -20.49
N LEU A 6 3.24 -4.37 -21.61
CA LEU A 6 3.25 -3.22 -22.52
C LEU A 6 2.80 -1.94 -21.81
N ALA A 7 1.71 -1.98 -21.04
CA ALA A 7 1.26 -0.84 -20.25
C ALA A 7 2.32 -0.42 -19.23
N THR A 8 2.92 -1.37 -18.51
CA THR A 8 3.95 -1.08 -17.50
C THR A 8 5.20 -0.47 -18.11
N ILE A 9 5.66 -0.97 -19.27
CA ILE A 9 6.78 -0.40 -20.01
C ILE A 9 6.43 1.01 -20.52
N GLY A 10 5.26 1.19 -21.15
CA GLY A 10 4.81 2.48 -21.68
C GLY A 10 4.72 3.56 -20.61
N PHE A 11 4.03 3.28 -19.50
CA PHE A 11 3.95 4.21 -18.36
C PHE A 11 5.30 4.37 -17.66
N GLY A 12 6.15 3.35 -17.65
CA GLY A 12 7.53 3.45 -17.17
C GLY A 12 8.37 4.44 -17.99
N CYS A 13 8.25 4.43 -19.31
CA CYS A 13 8.91 5.41 -20.18
C CYS A 13 8.38 6.82 -19.97
N VAL A 14 7.06 7.00 -19.86
CA VAL A 14 6.45 8.30 -19.54
C VAL A 14 6.93 8.81 -18.17
N SER A 15 6.96 7.91 -17.19
CA SER A 15 7.50 8.16 -15.85
C SER A 15 8.94 8.67 -15.94
N LEU A 16 9.83 7.97 -16.66
CA LEU A 16 11.23 8.36 -16.90
C LEU A 16 11.38 9.81 -17.40
N VAL A 17 10.60 10.18 -18.43
CA VAL A 17 10.67 11.52 -19.05
C VAL A 17 10.12 12.58 -18.10
N ALA A 18 8.94 12.37 -17.52
CA ALA A 18 8.27 13.33 -16.65
C ALA A 18 9.07 13.64 -15.38
N GLY A 19 9.78 12.65 -14.85
CA GLY A 19 10.60 12.84 -13.66
C GLY A 19 11.88 13.62 -13.91
N LEU A 20 12.23 14.03 -15.13
CA LEU A 20 13.32 15.00 -15.27
C LEU A 20 12.98 16.37 -14.62
N TRP A 21 11.69 16.73 -14.56
CA TRP A 21 11.25 18.05 -14.05
C TRP A 21 10.59 18.03 -12.67
N ASP A 22 9.88 16.96 -12.29
CA ASP A 22 9.10 16.97 -11.04
C ASP A 22 9.88 16.50 -9.80
N ARG A 23 10.23 17.43 -8.91
CA ARG A 23 10.85 17.12 -7.60
C ARG A 23 9.84 16.79 -6.50
N SER A 24 8.54 17.07 -6.70
CA SER A 24 7.48 16.87 -5.70
C SER A 24 6.88 15.45 -5.72
N GLY A 25 7.11 14.70 -6.80
CA GLY A 25 6.54 13.38 -7.03
C GLY A 25 5.05 13.38 -7.37
N ARG A 26 4.42 14.56 -7.58
CA ARG A 26 3.02 14.70 -7.99
C ARG A 26 2.76 14.10 -9.37
N GLN A 27 3.60 14.43 -10.35
CA GLN A 27 3.49 13.90 -11.72
C GLN A 27 3.71 12.40 -11.71
N GLN A 28 4.70 11.94 -10.95
CA GLN A 28 4.97 10.51 -10.80
C GLN A 28 3.77 9.76 -10.21
N HIS A 29 3.14 10.34 -9.19
CA HIS A 29 1.93 9.78 -8.60
C HIS A 29 0.74 9.78 -9.57
N ALA A 30 0.56 10.85 -10.36
CA ALA A 30 -0.48 10.91 -11.38
C ALA A 30 -0.30 9.86 -12.47
N ILE A 31 0.94 9.65 -12.93
CA ILE A 31 1.33 8.61 -13.89
C ILE A 31 1.06 7.22 -13.30
N ALA A 32 1.47 6.97 -12.05
CA ALA A 32 1.20 5.71 -11.37
C ALA A 32 -0.30 5.44 -11.21
N ARG A 33 -1.10 6.47 -10.90
CA ARG A 33 -2.56 6.37 -10.83
C ARG A 33 -3.19 6.05 -12.19
N ALA A 34 -2.71 6.66 -13.28
CA ALA A 34 -3.19 6.35 -14.62
C ALA A 34 -2.81 4.92 -15.05
N TRP A 35 -1.55 4.52 -14.81
CA TRP A 35 -1.08 3.14 -15.01
C TRP A 35 -1.95 2.14 -14.26
N ALA A 36 -2.21 2.39 -12.98
CA ALA A 36 -3.02 1.53 -12.14
C ALA A 36 -4.45 1.36 -12.68
N ARG A 37 -5.08 2.45 -13.14
CA ARG A 37 -6.41 2.38 -13.76
C ARG A 37 -6.41 1.56 -15.05
N VAL A 38 -5.38 1.72 -15.88
CA VAL A 38 -5.22 0.92 -17.11
C VAL A 38 -5.05 -0.57 -16.77
N LEU A 39 -4.27 -0.92 -15.75
CA LEU A 39 -4.14 -2.31 -15.32
C LEU A 39 -5.47 -2.92 -14.87
N LEU A 40 -6.29 -2.17 -14.12
CA LEU A 40 -7.61 -2.64 -13.69
C LEU A 40 -8.59 -2.81 -14.87
N ILE A 41 -8.51 -1.95 -15.89
CA ILE A 41 -9.28 -2.12 -17.13
C ILE A 41 -8.83 -3.38 -17.87
N ILE A 42 -7.52 -3.58 -18.03
CA ILE A 42 -6.96 -4.78 -18.69
C ILE A 42 -7.35 -6.06 -17.93
N SER A 43 -7.43 -6.01 -16.60
CA SER A 43 -7.80 -7.16 -15.79
C SER A 43 -9.29 -7.46 -15.74
N LEU A 44 -10.13 -6.58 -16.30
CA LEU A 44 -11.59 -6.68 -16.24
C LEU A 44 -12.12 -6.84 -14.80
N SER A 45 -11.45 -6.18 -13.85
CA SER A 45 -11.75 -6.31 -12.41
C SER A 45 -12.27 -4.97 -11.87
N PRO A 46 -13.60 -4.78 -11.78
CA PRO A 46 -14.15 -3.56 -11.19
C PRO A 46 -13.79 -3.48 -9.71
N VAL A 47 -13.52 -2.28 -9.22
CA VAL A 47 -13.07 -2.07 -7.84
C VAL A 47 -14.05 -1.14 -7.13
N THR A 48 -14.60 -1.61 -6.01
CA THR A 48 -15.47 -0.83 -5.12
C THR A 48 -14.68 -0.30 -3.93
N LEU A 49 -14.87 0.98 -3.60
CA LEU A 49 -14.30 1.60 -2.40
C LEU A 49 -15.42 1.75 -1.37
N VAL A 50 -15.24 1.14 -0.20
CA VAL A 50 -16.17 1.22 0.94
C VAL A 50 -15.49 2.01 2.05
N GLY A 51 -16.20 2.92 2.70
CA GLY A 51 -15.63 3.80 3.73
C GLY A 51 -14.84 4.98 3.18
N ALA A 52 -15.17 5.47 1.98
CA ALA A 52 -14.44 6.54 1.31
C ALA A 52 -14.44 7.85 2.12
N GLU A 53 -15.51 8.11 2.87
CA GLU A 53 -15.66 9.24 3.79
C GLU A 53 -14.54 9.31 4.83
N LYS A 54 -14.05 8.15 5.29
CA LYS A 54 -13.02 8.04 6.33
C LYS A 54 -11.63 8.44 5.84
N LEU A 55 -11.43 8.50 4.53
CA LEU A 55 -10.17 8.92 3.91
C LEU A 55 -9.92 10.43 4.05
N HIS A 56 -10.94 11.21 4.40
CA HIS A 56 -10.89 12.66 4.50
C HIS A 56 -10.83 13.18 5.95
N GLU A 57 -10.89 12.28 6.95
CA GLU A 57 -10.86 12.67 8.38
C GLU A 57 -9.50 13.24 8.81
N HIS A 58 -8.43 12.89 8.10
CA HIS A 58 -7.07 13.33 8.41
C HIS A 58 -6.30 13.67 7.13
N GLU A 59 -5.60 14.80 7.13
CA GLU A 59 -4.74 15.20 5.99
C GLU A 59 -3.54 14.25 5.80
N THR A 60 -3.04 13.66 6.88
CA THR A 60 -1.93 12.70 6.85
C THR A 60 -2.11 11.61 7.88
N ALA A 61 -1.93 10.36 7.46
CA ALA A 61 -2.05 9.17 8.29
C ALA A 61 -1.15 8.04 7.77
N VAL A 62 -1.00 6.99 8.58
CA VAL A 62 -0.47 5.70 8.14
C VAL A 62 -1.63 4.84 7.68
N TYR A 63 -1.71 4.50 6.40
CA TYR A 63 -2.69 3.59 5.83
C TYR A 63 -2.08 2.19 5.78
N ALA A 64 -2.52 1.30 6.67
CA ALA A 64 -1.97 -0.05 6.74
C ALA A 64 -2.90 -1.05 6.06
N SER A 65 -2.35 -1.86 5.17
CA SER A 65 -3.12 -2.79 4.34
C SER A 65 -2.56 -4.21 4.37
N ASN A 66 -3.45 -5.21 4.28
CA ASN A 66 -3.03 -6.59 3.98
C ASN A 66 -2.35 -6.67 2.60
N HIS A 67 -1.50 -7.69 2.40
CA HIS A 67 -0.69 -7.86 1.20
C HIS A 67 -0.87 -9.25 0.57
N LEU A 68 -1.61 -9.29 -0.54
CA LEU A 68 -2.14 -10.49 -1.15
C LEU A 68 -1.59 -10.77 -2.56
N SER A 69 -1.31 -9.74 -3.34
CA SER A 69 -1.19 -9.86 -4.80
C SER A 69 -0.29 -8.81 -5.43
N TYR A 70 0.12 -9.07 -6.69
CA TYR A 70 0.69 -8.03 -7.56
C TYR A 70 -0.27 -6.85 -7.78
N TYR A 71 -1.58 -7.04 -7.63
CA TYR A 71 -2.61 -6.02 -7.85
C TYR A 71 -2.90 -5.11 -6.65
N ASP A 72 -2.33 -5.38 -5.48
CA ASP A 72 -2.60 -4.55 -4.29
C ASP A 72 -2.19 -3.09 -4.50
N THR A 73 -0.96 -2.87 -4.98
CA THR A 73 -0.44 -1.54 -5.25
C THR A 73 -1.21 -0.81 -6.37
N PRO A 74 -1.49 -1.44 -7.53
CA PRO A 74 -2.41 -0.87 -8.52
C PRO A 74 -3.77 -0.48 -7.92
N VAL A 75 -4.42 -1.35 -7.16
CA VAL A 75 -5.71 -1.07 -6.55
C VAL A 75 -5.66 0.18 -5.66
N LEU A 76 -4.64 0.30 -4.82
CA LEU A 76 -4.46 1.47 -3.94
C LEU A 76 -4.19 2.76 -4.72
N PHE A 77 -3.30 2.75 -5.73
CA PHE A 77 -3.04 3.94 -6.56
C PHE A 77 -4.29 4.40 -7.32
N ALA A 78 -5.13 3.46 -7.77
CA ALA A 78 -6.35 3.76 -8.50
C ALA A 78 -7.46 4.34 -7.62
N LYS A 79 -7.53 3.96 -6.33
CA LYS A 79 -8.67 4.25 -5.45
C LYS A 79 -8.43 5.25 -4.33
N LEU A 80 -7.20 5.38 -3.81
CA LEU A 80 -6.93 6.42 -2.81
C LEU A 80 -6.92 7.79 -3.48
N PRO A 81 -7.68 8.79 -2.98
CA PRO A 81 -7.90 10.06 -3.67
C PRO A 81 -6.72 11.03 -3.56
N PHE A 82 -5.85 10.84 -2.56
CA PHE A 82 -4.71 11.70 -2.28
C PHE A 82 -3.39 11.12 -2.80
N GLN A 83 -2.33 11.94 -2.75
CA GLN A 83 -0.96 11.48 -2.99
C GLN A 83 -0.43 10.77 -1.74
N PHE A 84 0.19 9.62 -1.92
CA PHE A 84 0.84 8.89 -0.84
C PHE A 84 2.23 8.38 -1.25
N ARG A 85 2.99 7.93 -0.26
CA ARG A 85 4.18 7.10 -0.46
C ARG A 85 3.94 5.70 0.09
N ILE A 86 4.64 4.73 -0.45
CA ILE A 86 4.64 3.34 -0.05
C ILE A 86 5.95 3.07 0.65
N LEU A 87 5.86 2.36 1.76
CA LEU A 87 6.99 1.76 2.42
C LEU A 87 7.36 0.45 1.68
N ALA A 88 8.48 0.44 0.96
CA ALA A 88 8.82 -0.63 0.02
C ALA A 88 10.21 -1.23 0.27
N LYS A 89 10.42 -2.52 -0.03
CA LYS A 89 11.72 -3.20 0.17
C LYS A 89 12.81 -2.50 -0.64
N GLN A 90 13.94 -2.17 0.01
CA GLN A 90 15.07 -1.48 -0.62
C GLN A 90 15.61 -2.22 -1.85
N ALA A 91 15.51 -3.55 -1.88
CA ALA A 91 15.92 -4.35 -3.05
C ALA A 91 15.23 -3.92 -4.36
N LEU A 92 14.00 -3.37 -4.29
CA LEU A 92 13.26 -2.90 -5.47
C LEU A 92 13.94 -1.68 -6.14
N TRP A 93 14.76 -0.92 -5.42
CA TRP A 93 15.53 0.18 -6.02
C TRP A 93 16.59 -0.28 -7.02
N LYS A 94 16.95 -1.56 -7.00
CA LYS A 94 17.91 -2.14 -7.97
C LYS A 94 17.26 -2.57 -9.28
N VAL A 95 15.92 -2.62 -9.34
CA VAL A 95 15.21 -3.06 -10.54
C VAL A 95 15.12 -1.87 -11.52
N PRO A 96 15.57 -2.01 -12.79
CA PRO A 96 15.45 -0.95 -13.78
C PRO A 96 14.00 -0.48 -13.96
N PHE A 97 13.80 0.79 -14.29
CA PHE A 97 12.49 1.51 -14.35
C PHE A 97 11.77 1.62 -13.00
N ILE A 98 11.56 0.51 -12.28
CA ILE A 98 10.92 0.49 -10.96
C ILE A 98 11.74 1.29 -9.96
N GLY A 99 13.02 0.99 -9.79
CA GLY A 99 13.88 1.70 -8.85
C GLY A 99 14.05 3.18 -9.16
N TRP A 100 14.05 3.52 -10.45
CA TRP A 100 14.04 4.92 -10.89
C TRP A 100 12.75 5.63 -10.46
N TYR A 101 11.59 5.02 -10.73
CA TYR A 101 10.30 5.54 -10.31
C TYR A 101 10.23 5.68 -8.79
N LEU A 102 10.65 4.65 -8.05
CA LEU A 102 10.61 4.65 -6.59
C LEU A 102 11.47 5.79 -6.02
N ASN A 103 12.65 6.02 -6.58
CA ASN A 103 13.52 7.13 -6.20
C ASN A 103 12.86 8.48 -6.51
N ARG A 104 12.33 8.64 -7.72
CA ARG A 104 11.83 9.93 -8.19
C ARG A 104 10.47 10.32 -7.62
N SER A 105 9.62 9.34 -7.35
CA SER A 105 8.34 9.55 -6.67
C SER A 105 8.48 9.70 -5.16
N GLY A 106 9.69 9.58 -4.60
CA GLY A 106 9.94 9.79 -3.17
C GLY A 106 9.39 8.69 -2.28
N GLN A 107 9.33 7.44 -2.77
CA GLN A 107 8.91 6.29 -1.96
C GLN A 107 9.91 6.03 -0.84
N VAL A 108 9.46 5.40 0.24
CA VAL A 108 10.30 5.19 1.42
C VAL A 108 10.90 3.78 1.38
N PRO A 109 12.22 3.63 1.18
CA PRO A 109 12.85 2.32 1.17
C PRO A 109 13.00 1.76 2.59
N VAL A 110 12.74 0.47 2.74
CA VAL A 110 12.99 -0.30 3.97
C VAL A 110 14.09 -1.31 3.75
N ASP A 111 15.09 -1.22 4.62
CA ASP A 111 16.13 -2.22 4.79
C ASP A 111 15.99 -2.88 6.16
N ALA A 112 15.74 -4.18 6.17
CA ALA A 112 15.61 -4.97 7.38
C ALA A 112 16.81 -5.91 7.62
N LYS A 113 17.96 -5.68 6.96
CA LYS A 113 19.18 -6.48 7.14
C LYS A 113 19.79 -6.39 8.54
N SER A 114 19.52 -5.31 9.27
CA SER A 114 19.98 -5.11 10.63
C SER A 114 18.95 -4.31 11.43
N ALA A 115 18.94 -4.44 12.75
CA ALA A 115 18.07 -3.63 13.61
C ALA A 115 18.30 -2.12 13.40
N ARG A 116 19.57 -1.71 13.22
CA ARG A 116 19.93 -0.31 12.95
C ARG A 116 19.35 0.19 11.62
N SER A 117 19.47 -0.57 10.55
CA SER A 117 18.96 -0.18 9.23
C SER A 117 17.42 -0.20 9.17
N ALA A 118 16.78 -1.12 9.91
CA ALA A 118 15.34 -1.16 10.06
C ALA A 118 14.83 0.11 10.77
N ILE A 119 15.40 0.47 11.92
CA ILE A 119 15.03 1.69 12.66
C ILE A 119 15.28 2.95 11.82
N ALA A 120 16.41 3.04 11.12
CA ALA A 120 16.69 4.16 10.23
C ALA A 120 15.64 4.28 9.11
N SER A 121 15.17 3.16 8.57
CA SER A 121 14.11 3.14 7.56
C SER A 121 12.77 3.61 8.12
N LEU A 122 12.38 3.15 9.32
CA LEU A 122 11.17 3.63 9.99
C LEU A 122 11.25 5.14 10.29
N ASN A 123 12.41 5.65 10.71
CA ASN A 123 12.60 7.08 10.95
C ASN A 123 12.46 7.92 9.68
N ARG A 124 12.84 7.40 8.50
CA ARG A 124 12.56 8.08 7.22
C ARG A 124 11.07 8.15 6.93
N GLY A 125 10.32 7.09 7.24
CA GLY A 125 8.87 7.10 7.15
C GLY A 125 8.23 8.12 8.10
N VAL A 126 8.70 8.18 9.35
CA VAL A 126 8.25 9.20 10.31
C VAL A 126 8.54 10.62 9.81
N ALA A 127 9.70 10.87 9.20
CA ALA A 127 10.01 12.17 8.62
C ALA A 127 9.06 12.54 7.47
N ALA A 128 8.73 11.58 6.59
CA ALA A 128 7.75 11.79 5.50
C ALA A 128 6.35 12.10 6.04
N LEU A 129 5.90 11.35 7.05
CA LEU A 129 4.63 11.62 7.74
C LEU A 129 4.59 13.03 8.33
N LYS A 130 5.63 13.43 9.06
CA LYS A 130 5.72 14.77 9.67
C LYS A 130 5.81 15.90 8.64
N SER A 131 6.21 15.61 7.41
CA SER A 131 6.19 16.57 6.30
C SER A 131 4.85 16.61 5.55
N GLY A 132 3.79 15.97 6.07
CA GLY A 132 2.47 15.95 5.45
C GLY A 132 2.32 14.96 4.28
N LEU A 133 3.13 13.89 4.24
CA LEU A 133 3.00 12.85 3.22
C LEU A 133 2.37 11.57 3.80
N PRO A 134 1.13 11.23 3.41
CA PRO A 134 0.51 9.96 3.75
C PRO A 134 1.39 8.76 3.40
N LEU A 135 1.44 7.75 4.28
CA LEU A 135 2.18 6.51 4.04
C LEU A 135 1.25 5.32 3.95
N VAL A 136 1.38 4.55 2.87
CA VAL A 136 0.82 3.21 2.74
C VAL A 136 1.87 2.19 3.18
N VAL A 137 1.47 1.28 4.06
CA VAL A 137 2.34 0.24 4.61
C VAL A 137 1.66 -1.11 4.54
N PHE A 138 2.41 -2.13 4.14
CA PHE A 138 2.00 -3.52 4.22
C PHE A 138 2.68 -4.18 5.44
N PRO A 139 2.03 -4.23 6.61
CA PRO A 139 2.68 -4.64 7.85
C PRO A 139 2.99 -6.14 7.91
N GLU A 140 2.57 -6.93 6.93
CA GLU A 140 2.97 -8.34 6.78
C GLU A 140 4.44 -8.51 6.34
N GLY A 141 5.06 -7.49 5.74
CA GLY A 141 6.45 -7.54 5.25
C GLY A 141 6.69 -8.45 4.02
N GLY A 142 5.68 -9.20 3.60
CA GLY A 142 5.65 -10.05 2.42
C GLY A 142 4.21 -10.25 1.94
N ARG A 143 4.04 -10.85 0.76
CA ARG A 143 2.71 -11.28 0.30
C ARG A 143 2.41 -12.66 0.86
N THR A 144 1.14 -12.90 1.19
CA THR A 144 0.69 -14.24 1.55
C THR A 144 0.85 -15.23 0.39
N ALA A 145 1.14 -16.49 0.71
CA ALA A 145 1.20 -17.58 -0.26
C ALA A 145 -0.18 -18.25 -0.46
N ASN A 146 -1.04 -18.22 0.56
CA ASN A 146 -2.29 -19.00 0.61
C ASN A 146 -3.56 -18.13 0.69
N GLY A 147 -3.43 -16.80 0.66
CA GLY A 147 -4.57 -15.88 0.69
C GLY A 147 -5.05 -15.53 2.11
N ALA A 148 -4.45 -16.10 3.15
CA ALA A 148 -4.71 -15.72 4.54
C ALA A 148 -3.83 -14.54 4.97
N THR A 149 -4.37 -13.66 5.82
CA THR A 149 -3.61 -12.57 6.44
C THR A 149 -2.46 -13.13 7.28
N GLN A 150 -1.26 -12.57 7.11
CA GLN A 150 -0.08 -12.97 7.89
C GLN A 150 0.04 -12.13 9.18
N PRO A 151 0.80 -12.60 10.18
CA PRO A 151 1.14 -11.78 11.34
C PRO A 151 1.77 -10.45 10.94
N PHE A 152 1.38 -9.38 11.62
CA PHE A 152 1.89 -8.03 11.36
C PHE A 152 3.14 -7.73 12.19
N VAL A 153 4.10 -7.06 11.57
CA VAL A 153 5.23 -6.44 12.28
C VAL A 153 4.90 -5.01 12.69
N SER A 154 5.47 -4.55 13.80
CA SER A 154 5.08 -3.29 14.44
C SER A 154 5.58 -2.00 13.78
N GLY A 155 6.20 -2.09 12.60
CA GLY A 155 6.74 -0.93 11.89
C GLY A 155 5.70 0.15 11.54
N ALA A 156 4.48 -0.26 11.12
CA ALA A 156 3.40 0.68 10.81
C ALA A 156 2.94 1.43 12.06
N ALA A 157 2.67 0.70 13.15
CA ALA A 157 2.27 1.24 14.45
C ALA A 157 3.37 2.16 15.03
N TYR A 158 4.63 1.73 14.98
CA TYR A 158 5.77 2.53 15.42
C TYR A 158 5.83 3.88 14.73
N MET A 159 5.68 3.90 13.39
CA MET A 159 5.71 5.15 12.63
C MET A 159 4.52 6.06 12.95
N ALA A 160 3.31 5.49 13.04
CA ALA A 160 2.10 6.23 13.40
C ALA A 160 2.24 6.89 14.78
N ILE A 161 2.66 6.13 15.80
CA ILE A 161 2.87 6.62 17.16
C ILE A 161 3.97 7.69 17.22
N LYS A 162 5.12 7.46 16.58
CA LYS A 162 6.23 8.42 16.62
C LYS A 162 5.93 9.72 15.86
N ALA A 163 5.04 9.65 14.87
CA ALA A 163 4.49 10.82 14.18
C ALA A 163 3.32 11.47 14.94
N GLN A 164 2.74 10.80 15.95
CA GLN A 164 1.46 11.16 16.59
C GLN A 164 0.34 11.38 15.56
N LEU A 165 0.30 10.49 14.57
CA LEU A 165 -0.73 10.46 13.52
C LEU A 165 -1.52 9.15 13.60
N PRO A 166 -2.79 9.14 13.20
CA PRO A 166 -3.60 7.94 13.24
C PRO A 166 -3.10 6.87 12.28
N ILE A 167 -3.45 5.63 12.59
CA ILE A 167 -3.30 4.50 11.68
C ILE A 167 -4.68 4.09 11.15
N VAL A 168 -4.84 4.10 9.83
CA VAL A 168 -6.10 3.80 9.13
C VAL A 168 -6.00 2.38 8.56
N PRO A 169 -6.84 1.44 9.03
CA PRO A 169 -6.93 0.10 8.45
C PRO A 169 -7.50 0.16 7.03
N VAL A 170 -6.86 -0.50 6.07
CA VAL A 170 -7.34 -0.64 4.69
C VAL A 170 -7.32 -2.12 4.32
N THR A 171 -8.48 -2.72 4.07
CA THR A 171 -8.57 -4.14 3.74
C THR A 171 -8.83 -4.32 2.24
N LEU A 172 -7.93 -5.04 1.59
CA LEU A 172 -8.05 -5.49 0.20
C LEU A 172 -8.71 -6.86 0.15
N VAL A 173 -9.72 -7.00 -0.72
CA VAL A 173 -10.47 -8.25 -0.91
C VAL A 173 -10.53 -8.58 -2.40
N GLY A 174 -10.32 -9.86 -2.73
CA GLY A 174 -10.37 -10.37 -4.10
C GLY A 174 -9.05 -10.26 -4.88
N THR A 175 -8.06 -9.50 -4.38
CA THR A 175 -6.79 -9.32 -5.10
C THR A 175 -5.96 -10.59 -5.11
N TYR A 176 -6.00 -11.40 -4.03
CA TYR A 176 -5.35 -12.71 -3.99
C TYR A 176 -5.80 -13.56 -5.17
N GLU A 177 -7.10 -13.81 -5.33
CA GLU A 177 -7.60 -14.72 -6.35
C GLU A 177 -7.50 -14.15 -7.76
N LEU A 178 -7.41 -12.82 -7.92
CA LEU A 178 -7.16 -12.19 -9.22
C LEU A 178 -5.79 -12.56 -9.78
N LEU A 179 -4.73 -12.39 -8.98
CA LEU A 179 -3.36 -12.68 -9.40
C LEU A 179 -2.43 -12.88 -8.20
N PRO A 180 -2.36 -14.10 -7.63
CA PRO A 180 -1.42 -14.41 -6.56
C PRO A 180 0.03 -14.21 -6.99
N ILE A 181 0.95 -14.13 -6.02
CA ILE A 181 2.38 -14.15 -6.33
C ILE A 181 2.77 -15.44 -7.07
N HIS A 182 3.70 -15.35 -8.03
CA HIS A 182 4.13 -16.47 -8.90
C HIS A 182 3.06 -17.04 -9.84
N VAL A 183 1.88 -16.44 -9.92
CA VAL A 183 0.85 -16.79 -10.90
C VAL A 183 0.91 -15.80 -12.06
N TYR A 184 0.76 -16.30 -13.30
CA TYR A 184 0.89 -15.52 -14.52
C TYR A 184 -0.39 -15.50 -15.38
N HIS A 185 -1.52 -15.96 -14.86
CA HIS A 185 -2.82 -15.82 -15.50
C HIS A 185 -3.77 -15.05 -14.59
N LEU A 186 -4.51 -14.09 -15.16
CA LEU A 186 -5.51 -13.32 -14.43
C LEU A 186 -6.78 -14.15 -14.28
N LYS A 187 -7.45 -14.01 -13.13
CA LYS A 187 -8.83 -14.46 -12.94
C LYS A 187 -9.70 -13.24 -12.63
N PRO A 188 -10.26 -12.59 -13.66
CA PRO A 188 -11.07 -11.38 -13.48
C PRO A 188 -12.17 -11.58 -12.44
N ARG A 189 -12.30 -10.61 -11.52
CA ARG A 189 -13.33 -10.63 -10.48
C ARG A 189 -13.52 -9.24 -9.86
N PRO A 190 -14.67 -8.98 -9.21
CA PRO A 190 -14.84 -7.76 -8.43
C PRO A 190 -13.83 -7.69 -7.27
N LEU A 191 -13.23 -6.53 -7.07
CA LEU A 191 -12.31 -6.23 -5.97
C LEU A 191 -12.95 -5.21 -5.02
N ARG A 192 -12.53 -5.24 -3.76
CA ARG A 192 -12.94 -4.23 -2.77
C ARG A 192 -11.74 -3.64 -2.06
N VAL A 193 -11.84 -2.35 -1.79
CA VAL A 193 -11.01 -1.62 -0.84
C VAL A 193 -11.94 -1.17 0.27
N VAL A 194 -11.74 -1.70 1.48
CA VAL A 194 -12.58 -1.38 2.63
C VAL A 194 -11.75 -0.56 3.61
N VAL A 195 -12.16 0.67 3.86
CA VAL A 195 -11.48 1.58 4.78
C VAL A 195 -12.13 1.47 6.15
N GLY A 196 -11.33 1.12 7.16
CA GLY A 196 -11.74 1.06 8.56
C GLY A 196 -11.67 2.43 9.24
N ASP A 197 -12.18 2.49 10.48
CA ASP A 197 -12.11 3.72 11.28
C ASP A 197 -10.65 4.03 11.65
N PRO A 198 -10.21 5.30 11.54
CA PRO A 198 -8.89 5.70 11.99
C PRO A 198 -8.65 5.36 13.47
N ILE A 199 -7.56 4.67 13.77
CA ILE A 199 -7.15 4.36 15.13
C ILE A 199 -6.21 5.48 15.59
N SER A 200 -6.68 6.29 16.54
CA SER A 200 -5.90 7.39 17.13
C SER A 200 -4.66 6.87 17.86
N THR A 201 -3.55 7.59 17.72
CA THR A 201 -2.28 7.35 18.44
C THR A 201 -2.01 8.41 19.52
N ALA A 202 -2.96 9.32 19.76
CA ALA A 202 -2.81 10.40 20.74
C ALA A 202 -2.49 9.83 22.13
N GLY A 203 -1.39 10.30 22.71
CA GLY A 203 -0.94 9.87 24.05
C GLY A 203 -0.23 8.51 24.08
N MET A 204 -0.15 7.79 22.95
CA MET A 204 0.60 6.54 22.87
C MET A 204 2.10 6.79 22.80
N THR A 205 2.88 5.85 23.32
CA THR A 205 4.34 5.79 23.24
C THR A 205 4.78 4.60 22.40
N THR A 206 6.05 4.53 21.99
CA THR A 206 6.54 3.39 21.19
C THR A 206 6.44 2.04 21.91
N ARG A 207 6.16 2.02 23.23
CA ARG A 207 5.87 0.80 24.00
C ARG A 207 4.51 0.20 23.64
N ASP A 208 3.60 1.01 23.13
CA ASP A 208 2.25 0.59 22.74
C ASP A 208 2.19 0.04 21.30
N ALA A 209 3.34 0.02 20.59
CA ALA A 209 3.39 -0.36 19.17
C ALA A 209 2.89 -1.79 18.91
N ASP A 210 3.22 -2.74 19.77
CA ASP A 210 2.80 -4.14 19.59
C ASP A 210 1.29 -4.30 19.87
N ALA A 211 0.77 -3.62 20.89
CA ALA A 211 -0.66 -3.62 21.18
C ALA A 211 -1.48 -2.97 20.05
N LEU A 212 -1.01 -1.84 19.51
CA LEU A 212 -1.62 -1.19 18.35
C LEU A 212 -1.55 -2.08 17.10
N THR A 213 -0.44 -2.81 16.92
CA THR A 213 -0.27 -3.75 15.80
C THR A 213 -1.25 -4.92 15.90
N ALA A 214 -1.44 -5.48 17.09
CA ALA A 214 -2.41 -6.54 17.33
C ALA A 214 -3.85 -6.06 17.06
N ARG A 215 -4.21 -4.86 17.54
CA ARG A 215 -5.52 -4.25 17.26
C ARG A 215 -5.73 -4.04 15.77
N LEU A 216 -4.74 -3.49 15.07
CA LEU A 216 -4.79 -3.28 13.62
C LEU A 216 -4.95 -4.61 12.87
N HIS A 217 -4.20 -5.63 13.25
CA HIS A 217 -4.28 -6.97 12.65
C HIS A 217 -5.67 -7.59 12.84
N ALA A 218 -6.25 -7.48 14.03
CA ALA A 218 -7.61 -7.96 14.30
C ALA A 218 -8.64 -7.25 13.41
N VAL A 219 -8.61 -5.92 13.34
CA VAL A 219 -9.55 -5.14 12.51
C VAL A 219 -9.45 -5.53 11.03
N ILE A 220 -8.23 -5.62 10.48
CA ILE A 220 -8.04 -5.98 9.07
C ILE A 220 -8.48 -7.42 8.80
N THR A 221 -8.14 -8.35 9.69
CA THR A 221 -8.48 -9.78 9.54
C THR A 221 -10.00 -10.00 9.64
N GLU A 222 -10.66 -9.44 10.64
CA GLU A 222 -12.12 -9.53 10.79
C GLU A 222 -12.86 -8.94 9.58
N THR A 223 -12.39 -7.78 9.10
CA THR A 223 -12.92 -7.15 7.89
C THR A 223 -12.70 -8.04 6.67
N TYR A 224 -11.51 -8.62 6.52
CA TYR A 224 -11.17 -9.49 5.39
C TYR A 224 -12.07 -10.72 5.37
N MET A 225 -12.22 -11.41 6.50
CA MET A 225 -13.05 -12.61 6.61
C MET A 225 -14.53 -12.32 6.33
N ARG A 226 -15.07 -11.21 6.85
CA ARG A 226 -16.45 -10.79 6.60
C ARG A 226 -16.72 -10.62 5.10
N TRP A 227 -15.90 -9.83 4.43
CA TRP A 227 -16.10 -9.52 3.02
C TRP A 227 -15.72 -10.65 2.08
N GLN A 228 -14.80 -11.54 2.48
CA GLN A 228 -14.51 -12.76 1.72
C GLN A 228 -15.69 -13.72 1.75
N GLY A 229 -16.35 -13.87 2.90
CA GLY A 229 -17.57 -14.68 3.06
C GLY A 229 -18.72 -14.20 2.17
N GLU A 230 -18.94 -12.89 2.10
CA GLU A 230 -19.96 -12.29 1.21
C GLU A 230 -19.68 -12.53 -0.29
N VAL A 231 -18.42 -12.70 -0.68
CA VAL A 231 -18.03 -13.04 -2.07
C VAL A 231 -18.16 -14.53 -2.38
N ALA A 232 -18.03 -15.39 -1.38
CA ALA A 232 -18.15 -16.84 -1.56
C ALA A 232 -19.60 -17.34 -1.50
N GLY A 233 -20.51 -16.57 -0.91
CA GLY A 233 -21.93 -16.93 -0.73
C GLY A 233 -22.90 -16.37 -1.78
N GLY A 234 -22.42 -15.62 -2.78
CA GLY A 234 -23.23 -15.08 -3.89
C GLY A 234 -22.73 -15.56 -5.24
#